data_AF-A0A857JSI1-F1
#
_entry.id   AF-A0A857JSI1-F1
#
_cell.length_a   1.000
_cell.length_b   1.000
_cell.length_c   1.000
_cell.angle_alpha   90.00
_cell.angle_beta   90.00
_cell.angle_gamma   90.00
#
_symmetry.space_group_name_H-M   'P 1'
#
loop_
_entity.id
_entity.type
_entity.pdbx_description
1 polymer ?
#
loop_
_entity_poly.entity_id
_entity_poly.type
_entity_poly.pdbx_seq_one_letter_code
_entity_poly.pdbx_strand_id
1 'polypeptide(L)'
;MVTISIVRFFKGCRIFFRCSFRYGFVLAVCLILSACDEPKKQDSLQQVLDTGILRVGTIYGLTTYYNGPNGPEGFEYELAAGFADYLGVKLEIFPYYTVNELFPQLNNAHFDVIAAGINVSPERYSQFRFGPAYQNVSQKLVFKQGDVRPRELEDLTGNFMVVAGSGHSETLRNYKAQHPDLSWQETNDKDSEELLEAVLADELDYTVVDSNILALMRRRYPELSIGFSLSQSQGIAWATSKKGDDALRAALIEYFGKIHQNGTLAALEDKHFGHVRQFNYVDTRDFIRSATEKLPQYQPLFEQYANELDWRLLAALSYQESHWNPRAKSVTGVRGLMMLTLNTAKDLGVTSRLDPEQSIRGGSRYLATLLTRIPDRIPHPDRLWFSLAAYNVGLGHLEDARVLTERQGGNPDMWVDVKKRLPQLRQKRYYKTTRYGYARGNEAVIYVDNIRRYYDTLVWLKEQQPELMPIELQEEQNDVQVGDVSNNDETDNNSNQRTSTPDAAKIDGTKSEPIEGKVAETAPDEGKADKNGAIKGKAADTPEAEKQMNSNAPPNESADLQQGESNQGL
;
A
#
# COMPACT_ATOMS: atom_id res chain seq x y z
N MET A 1 -18.32 -110.21 -13.96
CA MET A 1 -18.93 -110.09 -12.60
C MET A 1 -18.46 -108.80 -11.93
N VAL A 2 -19.19 -108.38 -10.90
CA VAL A 2 -18.92 -107.32 -9.91
C VAL A 2 -17.43 -106.96 -9.68
N THR A 3 -16.91 -105.92 -10.36
CA THR A 3 -15.63 -105.26 -9.94
C THR A 3 -15.42 -103.82 -10.43
N ILE A 4 -16.33 -103.23 -11.22
CA ILE A 4 -16.11 -101.92 -11.88
C ILE A 4 -16.90 -100.76 -11.23
N SER A 5 -17.88 -101.06 -10.37
CA SER A 5 -18.80 -100.03 -9.83
C SER A 5 -18.23 -99.14 -8.73
N ILE A 6 -17.25 -99.61 -7.93
CA ILE A 6 -16.77 -98.88 -6.73
C ILE A 6 -15.77 -97.76 -7.10
N VAL A 7 -14.89 -98.00 -8.07
CA VAL A 7 -13.81 -97.05 -8.44
C VAL A 7 -14.35 -95.75 -9.07
N ARG A 8 -15.56 -95.77 -9.66
CA ARG A 8 -16.18 -94.57 -10.24
C ARG A 8 -16.74 -93.59 -9.17
N PHE A 9 -17.19 -94.08 -8.02
CA PHE A 9 -17.84 -93.23 -7.01
C PHE A 9 -16.84 -92.26 -6.33
N PHE A 10 -15.67 -92.76 -5.91
CA PHE A 10 -14.64 -91.93 -5.25
C PHE A 10 -13.92 -90.94 -6.19
N LYS A 11 -13.93 -91.15 -7.51
CA LYS A 11 -13.34 -90.20 -8.46
C LYS A 11 -14.22 -88.97 -8.70
N GLY A 12 -15.55 -89.09 -8.66
CA GLY A 12 -16.47 -87.96 -8.86
C GLY A 12 -16.29 -86.85 -7.82
N CYS A 13 -16.36 -87.22 -6.52
CA CYS A 13 -16.26 -86.25 -5.41
C CYS A 13 -14.94 -85.46 -5.43
N ARG A 14 -13.82 -86.11 -5.74
CA ARG A 14 -12.48 -85.48 -5.77
C ARG A 14 -12.26 -84.55 -6.98
N ILE A 15 -13.08 -84.65 -8.03
CA ILE A 15 -13.08 -83.72 -9.17
C ILE A 15 -13.98 -82.52 -8.86
N PHE A 16 -15.19 -82.76 -8.34
CA PHE A 16 -16.14 -81.70 -8.00
C PHE A 16 -15.54 -80.67 -7.04
N PHE A 17 -14.92 -81.13 -5.94
CA PHE A 17 -14.25 -80.26 -4.97
C PHE A 17 -13.11 -79.41 -5.57
N ARG A 18 -12.37 -79.96 -6.55
CA ARG A 18 -11.27 -79.25 -7.24
C ARG A 18 -11.77 -78.25 -8.27
N CYS A 19 -12.97 -78.42 -8.82
CA CYS A 19 -13.63 -77.39 -9.62
C CYS A 19 -14.17 -76.27 -8.72
N SER A 20 -14.95 -76.59 -7.68
CA SER A 20 -15.53 -75.59 -6.77
C SER A 20 -14.46 -74.70 -6.11
N PHE A 21 -13.33 -75.27 -5.68
CA PHE A 21 -12.23 -74.49 -5.11
C PHE A 21 -11.55 -73.56 -6.16
N ARG A 22 -11.44 -73.99 -7.42
CA ARG A 22 -10.88 -73.13 -8.49
C ARG A 22 -11.82 -71.98 -8.86
N TYR A 23 -13.12 -72.23 -8.94
CA TYR A 23 -14.10 -71.15 -9.19
C TYR A 23 -14.21 -70.20 -8.00
N GLY A 24 -14.18 -70.71 -6.76
CA GLY A 24 -14.13 -69.87 -5.56
C GLY A 24 -12.87 -69.00 -5.49
N PHE A 25 -11.69 -69.56 -5.81
CA PHE A 25 -10.44 -68.81 -5.87
C PHE A 25 -10.45 -67.73 -6.96
N VAL A 26 -10.95 -68.04 -8.17
CA VAL A 26 -11.09 -67.05 -9.25
C VAL A 26 -12.08 -65.94 -8.85
N LEU A 27 -13.23 -66.28 -8.25
CA LEU A 27 -14.21 -65.28 -7.80
C LEU A 27 -13.62 -64.38 -6.69
N ALA A 28 -12.88 -64.95 -5.74
CA ALA A 28 -12.19 -64.17 -4.70
C ALA A 28 -11.10 -63.25 -5.29
N VAL A 29 -10.31 -63.73 -6.25
CA VAL A 29 -9.31 -62.90 -6.95
C VAL A 29 -9.99 -61.79 -7.76
N CYS A 30 -11.10 -62.06 -8.44
CA CYS A 30 -11.89 -61.03 -9.11
C CYS A 30 -12.44 -59.98 -8.12
N LEU A 31 -12.98 -60.40 -6.97
CA LEU A 31 -13.46 -59.47 -5.94
C LEU A 31 -12.35 -58.60 -5.34
N ILE A 32 -11.14 -59.15 -5.16
CA ILE A 32 -9.96 -58.39 -4.72
C ILE A 32 -9.53 -57.39 -5.80
N LEU A 33 -9.53 -57.78 -7.07
CA LEU A 33 -9.23 -56.89 -8.20
C LEU A 33 -10.31 -55.81 -8.41
N SER A 34 -11.57 -56.06 -8.02
CA SER A 34 -12.65 -55.07 -8.00
C SER A 34 -12.65 -54.16 -6.76
N ALA A 35 -11.81 -54.43 -5.76
CA ALA A 35 -11.66 -53.59 -4.57
C ALA A 35 -10.60 -52.49 -4.72
N CYS A 36 -9.85 -52.49 -5.83
CA CYS A 36 -9.02 -51.37 -6.25
C CYS A 36 -9.87 -50.29 -6.94
N ASP A 37 -10.76 -49.65 -6.18
CA ASP A 37 -11.26 -48.33 -6.56
C ASP A 37 -10.05 -47.38 -6.55
N GLU A 38 -9.76 -46.69 -7.66
CA GLU A 38 -8.66 -45.73 -7.66
C GLU A 38 -8.95 -44.66 -6.61
N PRO A 39 -8.03 -44.33 -5.69
CA PRO A 39 -8.26 -43.29 -4.71
C PRO A 39 -8.46 -41.98 -5.46
N LYS A 40 -9.73 -41.54 -5.56
CA LYS A 40 -10.11 -40.33 -6.30
C LYS A 40 -9.17 -39.21 -5.88
N LYS A 41 -8.34 -38.73 -6.81
CA LYS A 41 -7.40 -37.64 -6.56
C LYS A 41 -8.23 -36.44 -6.11
N GLN A 42 -8.23 -36.19 -4.80
CA GLN A 42 -9.00 -35.12 -4.17
C GLN A 42 -8.59 -33.81 -4.82
N ASP A 43 -9.55 -33.04 -5.29
CA ASP A 43 -9.25 -31.83 -6.05
C ASP A 43 -8.65 -30.74 -5.16
N SER A 44 -7.94 -29.81 -5.79
CA SER A 44 -7.20 -28.74 -5.12
C SER A 44 -8.05 -27.85 -4.21
N LEU A 45 -9.35 -27.72 -4.49
CA LEU A 45 -10.27 -26.95 -3.64
C LEU A 45 -10.72 -27.78 -2.44
N GLN A 46 -11.11 -29.03 -2.65
CA GLN A 46 -11.54 -29.91 -1.55
C GLN A 46 -10.40 -30.20 -0.57
N GLN A 47 -9.13 -30.16 -0.98
CA GLN A 47 -8.00 -30.24 -0.06
C GLN A 47 -7.95 -29.04 0.91
N VAL A 48 -8.10 -27.81 0.39
CA VAL A 48 -8.12 -26.57 1.20
C VAL A 48 -9.33 -26.52 2.14
N LEU A 49 -10.49 -27.04 1.70
CA LEU A 49 -11.70 -27.12 2.51
C LEU A 49 -11.58 -28.17 3.63
N ASP A 50 -10.98 -29.33 3.36
CA ASP A 50 -10.81 -30.42 4.35
C ASP A 50 -9.74 -30.11 5.40
N THR A 51 -8.67 -29.39 5.05
CA THR A 51 -7.68 -28.88 6.02
C THR A 51 -8.24 -27.71 6.84
N GLY A 52 -9.20 -26.97 6.29
CA GLY A 52 -9.66 -25.69 6.84
C GLY A 52 -8.60 -24.59 6.77
N ILE A 53 -7.60 -24.72 5.90
CA ILE A 53 -6.47 -23.78 5.74
C ILE A 53 -6.17 -23.56 4.25
N LEU A 54 -6.22 -22.30 3.83
CA LEU A 54 -5.67 -21.81 2.57
C LEU A 54 -4.24 -21.29 2.82
N ARG A 55 -3.25 -21.94 2.20
CA ARG A 55 -1.85 -21.54 2.29
C ARG A 55 -1.48 -20.66 1.10
N VAL A 56 -0.95 -19.46 1.36
CA VAL A 56 -0.63 -18.48 0.31
C VAL A 56 0.84 -18.07 0.36
N GLY A 57 1.56 -18.34 -0.73
CA GLY A 57 2.93 -17.87 -0.93
C GLY A 57 2.94 -16.39 -1.34
N THR A 58 3.77 -15.58 -0.67
CA THR A 58 3.92 -14.15 -0.95
C THR A 58 5.37 -13.69 -0.77
N ILE A 59 5.68 -12.44 -1.08
CA ILE A 59 6.94 -11.79 -0.69
C ILE A 59 6.69 -10.69 0.32
N TYR A 60 7.71 -10.35 1.10
CA TYR A 60 7.73 -9.06 1.81
C TYR A 60 7.71 -7.89 0.81
N GLY A 61 7.01 -6.81 1.14
CA GLY A 61 6.92 -5.61 0.30
C GLY A 61 5.68 -4.75 0.58
N LEU A 62 5.71 -3.47 0.22
CA LEU A 62 4.65 -2.51 0.59
C LEU A 62 3.29 -2.80 -0.08
N THR A 63 3.30 -3.53 -1.20
CA THR A 63 2.08 -3.91 -1.93
C THR A 63 1.61 -5.34 -1.63
N THR A 64 2.45 -6.18 -1.03
CA THR A 64 2.22 -7.61 -0.90
C THR A 64 1.85 -7.99 0.54
N TYR A 65 2.85 -8.02 1.42
CA TYR A 65 2.76 -8.44 2.81
C TYR A 65 3.83 -7.73 3.64
N TYR A 66 3.44 -7.15 4.77
CA TYR A 66 4.34 -6.71 5.82
C TYR A 66 3.64 -6.80 7.19
N ASN A 67 4.41 -6.77 8.28
CA ASN A 67 3.84 -6.65 9.62
C ASN A 67 3.78 -5.17 9.99
N GLY A 68 2.59 -4.58 9.97
CA GLY A 68 2.35 -3.22 10.46
C GLY A 68 2.14 -3.18 11.98
N PRO A 69 1.94 -1.98 12.58
CA PRO A 69 1.75 -1.82 14.02
C PRO A 69 0.55 -2.57 14.61
N ASN A 70 -0.42 -2.96 13.78
CA ASN A 70 -1.64 -3.66 14.18
C ASN A 70 -1.64 -5.16 13.80
N GLY A 71 -0.51 -5.69 13.31
CA GLY A 71 -0.41 -7.04 12.76
C GLY A 71 -0.16 -7.06 11.25
N PRO A 72 -0.46 -8.18 10.55
CA PRO A 72 -0.22 -8.29 9.11
C PRO A 72 -1.06 -7.31 8.28
N GLU A 73 -0.41 -6.69 7.30
CA GLU A 73 -0.96 -5.68 6.39
C GLU A 73 -0.42 -5.92 4.95
N GLY A 74 -1.06 -5.29 3.95
CA GLY A 74 -0.67 -5.39 2.52
C GLY A 74 -1.88 -5.61 1.60
N PHE A 75 -1.77 -5.21 0.33
CA PHE A 75 -2.88 -5.33 -0.63
C PHE A 75 -3.12 -6.79 -1.04
N GLU A 76 -2.06 -7.57 -1.28
CA GLU A 76 -2.21 -9.02 -1.52
C GLU A 76 -2.71 -9.75 -0.25
N TYR A 77 -2.22 -9.38 0.93
CA TYR A 77 -2.69 -9.94 2.20
C TYR A 77 -4.21 -9.73 2.41
N GLU A 78 -4.72 -8.51 2.21
CA GLU A 78 -6.17 -8.24 2.34
C GLU A 78 -7.01 -8.95 1.27
N LEU A 79 -6.51 -9.08 0.03
CA LEU A 79 -7.18 -9.90 -0.99
C LEU A 79 -7.21 -11.38 -0.60
N ALA A 80 -6.12 -11.91 -0.06
CA ALA A 80 -5.98 -13.30 0.40
C ALA A 80 -6.87 -13.61 1.60
N ALA A 81 -6.97 -12.69 2.57
CA ALA A 81 -7.88 -12.79 3.71
C ALA A 81 -9.34 -12.85 3.23
N GLY A 82 -9.75 -11.95 2.33
CA GLY A 82 -11.09 -11.99 1.74
C GLY A 82 -11.40 -13.26 0.95
N PHE A 83 -10.39 -13.95 0.38
CA PHE A 83 -10.58 -15.24 -0.28
C PHE A 83 -10.69 -16.40 0.71
N ALA A 84 -9.90 -16.39 1.79
CA ALA A 84 -10.02 -17.35 2.88
C ALA A 84 -11.40 -17.25 3.57
N ASP A 85 -11.85 -16.03 3.87
CA ASP A 85 -13.21 -15.74 4.37
C ASP A 85 -14.30 -16.20 3.40
N TYR A 86 -14.10 -16.01 2.10
CA TYR A 86 -15.03 -16.48 1.06
C TYR A 86 -15.15 -18.02 1.02
N LEU A 87 -14.05 -18.74 1.25
CA LEU A 87 -14.01 -20.19 1.35
C LEU A 87 -14.46 -20.73 2.72
N GLY A 88 -14.50 -19.88 3.76
CA GLY A 88 -14.78 -20.28 5.15
C GLY A 88 -13.60 -20.98 5.84
N VAL A 89 -12.37 -20.72 5.40
CA VAL A 89 -11.13 -21.35 5.88
C VAL A 89 -10.20 -20.33 6.53
N LYS A 90 -9.19 -20.80 7.27
CA LYS A 90 -8.12 -19.92 7.78
C LYS A 90 -7.14 -19.55 6.67
N LEU A 91 -6.61 -18.34 6.72
CA LEU A 91 -5.45 -17.93 5.92
C LEU A 91 -4.16 -18.30 6.66
N GLU A 92 -3.19 -18.87 5.94
CA GLU A 92 -1.81 -19.04 6.39
C GLU A 92 -0.86 -18.46 5.34
N ILE A 93 -0.03 -17.48 5.72
CA ILE A 93 0.90 -16.79 4.82
C ILE A 93 2.29 -17.43 4.90
N PHE A 94 2.87 -17.70 3.73
CA PHE A 94 4.24 -18.19 3.55
C PHE A 94 5.04 -17.08 2.83
N PRO A 95 5.68 -16.16 3.58
CA PRO A 95 6.45 -15.06 2.99
C PRO A 95 7.86 -15.52 2.62
N TYR A 96 8.33 -15.08 1.45
CA TYR A 96 9.68 -15.31 0.92
C TYR A 96 10.38 -13.98 0.65
N TYR A 97 11.69 -14.04 0.39
CA TYR A 97 12.48 -12.84 0.07
C TYR A 97 12.51 -12.56 -1.43
N THR A 98 12.53 -13.59 -2.29
CA THR A 98 12.50 -13.41 -3.75
C THR A 98 11.29 -14.07 -4.43
N VAL A 99 10.86 -13.49 -5.54
CA VAL A 99 9.82 -14.06 -6.42
C VAL A 99 10.25 -15.41 -7.01
N ASN A 100 11.56 -15.66 -7.13
CA ASN A 100 12.12 -16.89 -7.70
C ASN A 100 11.92 -18.11 -6.78
N GLU A 101 11.85 -17.92 -5.47
CA GLU A 101 11.60 -18.99 -4.50
C GLU A 101 10.15 -19.51 -4.57
N LEU A 102 9.18 -18.64 -4.88
CA LEU A 102 7.75 -18.98 -4.88
C LEU A 102 7.40 -20.09 -5.88
N PHE A 103 7.91 -19.98 -7.11
CA PHE A 103 7.49 -20.83 -8.22
C PHE A 103 7.90 -22.32 -8.06
N PRO A 104 9.12 -22.66 -7.57
CA PRO A 104 9.45 -24.01 -7.12
C PRO A 104 8.56 -24.52 -5.98
N GLN A 105 8.28 -23.70 -4.97
CA GLN A 105 7.56 -24.13 -3.76
C GLN A 105 6.06 -24.38 -4.03
N LEU A 106 5.43 -23.55 -4.88
CA LEU A 106 4.11 -23.81 -5.46
C LEU A 106 4.07 -25.16 -6.20
N ASN A 107 5.11 -25.45 -6.99
CA ASN A 107 5.25 -26.72 -7.70
C ASN A 107 5.57 -27.92 -6.78
N ASN A 108 5.96 -27.68 -5.53
CA ASN A 108 6.16 -28.70 -4.51
C ASN A 108 4.98 -28.79 -3.52
N ALA A 109 3.89 -28.07 -3.77
CA ALA A 109 2.69 -28.00 -2.93
C ALA A 109 2.94 -27.57 -1.47
N HIS A 110 3.97 -26.75 -1.24
CA HIS A 110 4.24 -26.15 0.07
C HIS A 110 3.12 -25.19 0.51
N PHE A 111 2.55 -24.49 -0.47
CA PHE A 111 1.35 -23.66 -0.36
C PHE A 111 0.49 -23.81 -1.64
N ASP A 112 -0.74 -23.30 -1.61
CA ASP A 112 -1.78 -23.59 -2.60
C ASP A 112 -1.85 -22.56 -3.74
N VAL A 113 -1.59 -21.29 -3.42
CA VAL A 113 -1.68 -20.13 -4.34
C VAL A 113 -0.48 -19.18 -4.13
N ILE A 114 -0.03 -18.50 -5.17
CA ILE A 114 0.86 -17.32 -5.04
C ILE A 114 0.04 -16.02 -5.15
N ALA A 115 0.18 -15.13 -4.16
CA ALA A 115 -0.37 -13.78 -4.14
C ALA A 115 0.75 -12.76 -3.83
N ALA A 116 1.40 -12.21 -4.87
CA ALA A 116 2.69 -11.53 -4.72
C ALA A 116 2.98 -10.47 -5.81
N GLY A 117 1.98 -9.69 -6.26
CA GLY A 117 2.19 -8.63 -7.25
C GLY A 117 2.62 -9.12 -8.65
N ILE A 118 2.45 -10.42 -8.94
CA ILE A 118 3.06 -11.08 -10.10
C ILE A 118 2.40 -10.68 -11.42
N ASN A 119 3.17 -10.04 -12.30
CA ASN A 119 2.80 -9.81 -13.69
C ASN A 119 2.62 -11.14 -14.44
N VAL A 120 1.51 -11.27 -15.16
CA VAL A 120 1.27 -12.37 -16.10
C VAL A 120 2.10 -12.14 -17.36
N SER A 121 3.01 -13.06 -17.65
CA SER A 121 3.86 -13.05 -18.85
C SER A 121 3.76 -14.39 -19.61
N PRO A 122 4.12 -14.45 -20.90
CA PRO A 122 3.99 -15.68 -21.69
C PRO A 122 4.85 -16.82 -21.13
N GLU A 123 6.09 -16.52 -20.74
CA GLU A 123 7.05 -17.45 -20.16
C GLU A 123 6.52 -18.05 -18.85
N ARG A 124 5.95 -17.22 -17.97
CA ARG A 124 5.30 -17.68 -16.72
C ARG A 124 4.01 -18.45 -16.99
N TYR A 125 3.18 -17.98 -17.93
CA TYR A 125 1.92 -18.64 -18.34
C TYR A 125 2.17 -19.99 -19.02
N SER A 126 3.35 -20.20 -19.62
CA SER A 126 3.77 -21.51 -20.14
C SER A 126 3.99 -22.56 -19.02
N GLN A 127 4.33 -22.13 -17.81
CA GLN A 127 4.67 -23.01 -16.67
C GLN A 127 3.58 -23.09 -15.59
N PHE A 128 2.84 -22.01 -15.34
CA PHE A 128 1.85 -21.89 -14.26
C PHE A 128 0.43 -21.62 -14.78
N ARG A 129 -0.58 -21.87 -13.96
CA ARG A 129 -1.94 -21.35 -14.19
C ARG A 129 -2.07 -20.01 -13.47
N PHE A 130 -2.93 -19.14 -14.00
CA PHE A 130 -3.24 -17.85 -13.39
C PHE A 130 -4.76 -17.69 -13.20
N GLY A 131 -5.16 -16.99 -12.14
CA GLY A 131 -6.52 -16.48 -11.97
C GLY A 131 -6.82 -15.30 -12.91
N PRO A 132 -7.96 -14.61 -12.73
CA PRO A 132 -8.21 -13.33 -13.40
C PRO A 132 -7.15 -12.29 -13.02
N ALA A 133 -6.83 -11.37 -13.94
CA ALA A 133 -6.05 -10.19 -13.60
C ALA A 133 -6.92 -9.20 -12.82
N TYR A 134 -6.52 -8.86 -11.59
CA TYR A 134 -7.27 -7.96 -10.71
C TYR A 134 -6.80 -6.50 -10.78
N GLN A 135 -5.54 -6.29 -11.14
CA GLN A 135 -4.94 -4.96 -11.35
C GLN A 135 -4.16 -4.97 -12.68
N ASN A 136 -4.12 -3.82 -13.36
CA ASN A 136 -3.21 -3.60 -14.49
C ASN A 136 -2.14 -2.58 -14.07
N VAL A 137 -0.88 -2.89 -14.36
CA VAL A 137 0.27 -2.02 -14.10
C VAL A 137 1.07 -1.78 -15.38
N SER A 138 1.99 -0.83 -15.32
CA SER A 138 2.89 -0.51 -16.42
C SER A 138 4.32 -0.41 -15.89
N GLN A 139 5.26 -1.11 -16.52
CA GLN A 139 6.65 -1.11 -16.10
C GLN A 139 7.29 0.24 -16.46
N LYS A 140 7.80 0.96 -15.46
CA LYS A 140 8.43 2.27 -15.61
C LYS A 140 9.93 2.12 -15.44
N LEU A 141 10.71 2.67 -16.37
CA LEU A 141 12.12 2.94 -16.12
C LEU A 141 12.22 4.22 -15.29
N VAL A 142 12.93 4.15 -14.17
CA VAL A 142 13.02 5.20 -13.15
C VAL A 142 14.45 5.70 -13.03
N PHE A 143 14.59 7.00 -12.88
CA PHE A 143 15.84 7.74 -12.67
C PHE A 143 15.61 8.85 -11.62
N LYS A 144 16.68 9.48 -11.14
CA LYS A 144 16.63 10.54 -10.13
C LYS A 144 16.33 11.92 -10.73
N GLN A 145 15.47 12.69 -10.05
CA GLN A 145 14.95 13.97 -10.55
C GLN A 145 15.96 15.10 -10.39
N GLY A 146 16.74 15.30 -11.45
CA GLY A 146 17.75 16.36 -11.57
C GLY A 146 18.66 16.07 -12.75
N ASP A 147 18.86 14.78 -13.01
CA ASP A 147 19.78 14.24 -14.01
C ASP A 147 19.18 14.22 -15.42
N VAL A 148 19.98 13.78 -16.39
CA VAL A 148 19.58 13.69 -17.80
C VAL A 148 18.54 12.58 -17.95
N ARG A 149 17.27 12.97 -18.10
CA ARG A 149 16.16 12.04 -18.30
C ARG A 149 16.36 11.20 -19.58
N PRO A 150 16.48 9.86 -19.48
CA PRO A 150 16.40 8.98 -20.64
C PRO A 150 14.97 8.93 -21.19
N ARG A 151 14.85 8.81 -22.50
CA ARG A 151 13.60 8.79 -23.28
C ARG A 151 13.38 7.45 -23.96
N GLU A 152 14.46 6.78 -24.34
CA GLU A 152 14.50 5.46 -24.98
C GLU A 152 15.66 4.61 -24.42
N LEU A 153 15.80 3.37 -24.90
CA LEU A 153 16.78 2.40 -24.35
C LEU A 153 18.22 2.77 -24.70
N GLU A 154 18.40 3.49 -25.80
CA GLU A 154 19.66 4.01 -26.33
C GLU A 154 20.27 5.13 -25.47
N ASP A 155 19.46 5.81 -24.64
CA ASP A 155 19.94 6.86 -23.73
C ASP A 155 20.62 6.28 -22.47
N LEU A 156 20.49 4.98 -22.21
CA LEU A 156 20.93 4.35 -20.96
C LEU A 156 22.46 4.13 -20.96
N THR A 157 23.16 4.93 -20.14
CA THR A 157 24.63 5.04 -20.17
C THR A 157 25.34 4.74 -18.84
N GLY A 158 24.61 4.30 -17.82
CA GLY A 158 25.09 4.13 -16.44
C GLY A 158 24.66 2.82 -15.77
N ASN A 159 24.75 2.79 -14.44
CA ASN A 159 24.39 1.66 -13.60
C ASN A 159 22.89 1.36 -13.65
N PHE A 160 22.51 0.32 -14.39
CA PHE A 160 21.14 -0.18 -14.48
C PHE A 160 21.02 -1.55 -13.79
N MET A 161 20.11 -1.69 -12.83
CA MET A 161 19.82 -2.96 -12.14
C MET A 161 18.32 -3.22 -12.01
N VAL A 162 17.91 -4.50 -11.99
CA VAL A 162 16.53 -4.94 -11.68
C VAL A 162 16.54 -6.18 -10.76
N VAL A 163 15.41 -6.47 -10.11
CA VAL A 163 15.23 -7.71 -9.34
C VAL A 163 15.31 -8.92 -10.28
N ALA A 164 16.09 -9.93 -9.92
CA ALA A 164 16.33 -11.12 -10.74
C ALA A 164 15.05 -11.94 -10.96
N GLY A 165 14.80 -12.40 -12.18
CA GLY A 165 13.62 -13.22 -12.51
C GLY A 165 12.25 -12.52 -12.36
N SER A 166 12.26 -11.21 -12.10
CA SER A 166 11.07 -10.34 -12.14
C SER A 166 10.45 -10.25 -13.54
N GLY A 167 9.25 -9.68 -13.63
CA GLY A 167 8.65 -9.33 -14.93
C GLY A 167 9.46 -8.25 -15.67
N HIS A 168 10.27 -7.47 -14.95
CA HIS A 168 11.16 -6.43 -15.47
C HIS A 168 12.37 -7.06 -16.16
N SER A 169 13.05 -7.98 -15.46
CA SER A 169 14.12 -8.85 -15.95
C SER A 169 13.71 -9.60 -17.23
N GLU A 170 12.48 -10.14 -17.28
CA GLU A 170 11.94 -10.81 -18.46
C GLU A 170 11.67 -9.86 -19.64
N THR A 171 11.14 -8.67 -19.35
CA THR A 171 10.89 -7.64 -20.37
C THR A 171 12.20 -7.13 -20.98
N LEU A 172 13.25 -6.94 -20.17
CA LEU A 172 14.58 -6.53 -20.65
C LEU A 172 15.26 -7.59 -21.53
N ARG A 173 15.13 -8.89 -21.20
CA ARG A 173 15.58 -9.97 -22.10
C ARG A 173 14.91 -9.92 -23.46
N ASN A 174 13.61 -9.64 -23.50
CA ASN A 174 12.87 -9.53 -24.75
C ASN A 174 13.23 -8.26 -25.56
N TYR A 175 13.59 -7.15 -24.91
CA TYR A 175 14.18 -5.97 -25.58
C TYR A 175 15.62 -6.20 -26.07
N LYS A 176 16.46 -6.95 -25.34
CA LYS A 176 17.87 -7.23 -25.71
C LYS A 176 18.03 -7.85 -27.11
N ALA A 177 17.01 -8.56 -27.60
CA ALA A 177 16.99 -9.12 -28.95
C ALA A 177 16.90 -8.06 -30.08
N GLN A 178 16.39 -6.86 -29.77
CA GLN A 178 16.24 -5.74 -30.70
C GLN A 178 17.22 -4.59 -30.42
N HIS A 179 17.73 -4.50 -29.18
CA HIS A 179 18.69 -3.49 -28.71
C HIS A 179 19.97 -4.20 -28.22
N PRO A 180 20.91 -4.56 -29.11
CA PRO A 180 22.06 -5.41 -28.76
C PRO A 180 23.01 -4.82 -27.71
N ASP A 181 23.04 -3.49 -27.56
CA ASP A 181 23.92 -2.80 -26.62
C ASP A 181 23.32 -2.62 -25.22
N LEU A 182 21.99 -2.79 -25.06
CA LEU A 182 21.27 -2.68 -23.79
C LEU A 182 21.88 -3.60 -22.72
N SER A 183 22.35 -3.06 -21.61
CA SER A 183 22.91 -3.86 -20.50
C SER A 183 22.28 -3.49 -19.16
N TRP A 184 22.16 -4.48 -18.28
CA TRP A 184 21.64 -4.34 -16.93
C TRP A 184 22.26 -5.42 -16.04
N GLN A 185 22.13 -5.23 -14.73
CA GLN A 185 22.49 -6.19 -13.69
C GLN A 185 21.22 -6.78 -13.08
N GLU A 186 21.27 -8.02 -12.60
CA GLU A 186 20.17 -8.66 -11.87
C GLU A 186 20.62 -9.02 -10.45
N THR A 187 19.77 -8.74 -9.46
CA THR A 187 20.06 -9.00 -8.04
C THR A 187 18.98 -9.87 -7.39
N ASN A 188 19.38 -10.72 -6.45
CA ASN A 188 18.47 -11.42 -5.52
C ASN A 188 18.52 -10.80 -4.11
N ASP A 189 19.41 -9.84 -3.90
CA ASP A 189 19.79 -9.29 -2.59
C ASP A 189 19.17 -7.89 -2.32
N LYS A 190 18.35 -7.38 -3.25
CA LYS A 190 17.56 -6.15 -3.13
C LYS A 190 16.18 -6.31 -3.78
N ASP A 191 15.14 -5.76 -3.16
CA ASP A 191 13.78 -5.72 -3.70
C ASP A 191 13.53 -4.50 -4.65
N SER A 192 12.27 -4.26 -5.03
CA SER A 192 11.91 -3.13 -5.93
C SER A 192 11.96 -1.77 -5.23
N GLU A 193 11.75 -1.73 -3.92
CA GLU A 193 11.79 -0.53 -3.10
C GLU A 193 13.26 -0.14 -2.82
N GLU A 194 14.12 -1.10 -2.46
CA GLU A 194 15.56 -0.91 -2.24
C GLU A 194 16.30 -0.48 -3.52
N LEU A 195 15.90 -0.98 -4.70
CA LEU A 195 16.46 -0.51 -5.98
C LEU A 195 16.05 0.93 -6.31
N LEU A 196 14.91 1.42 -5.83
CA LEU A 196 14.53 2.83 -5.95
C LEU A 196 15.33 3.70 -4.96
N GLU A 197 15.60 3.20 -3.76
CA GLU A 197 16.46 3.88 -2.79
C GLU A 197 17.92 3.93 -3.25
N ALA A 198 18.43 2.88 -3.91
CA ALA A 198 19.73 2.88 -4.57
C ALA A 198 19.84 3.91 -5.72
N VAL A 199 18.74 4.17 -6.45
CA VAL A 199 18.67 5.28 -7.44
C VAL A 199 18.67 6.66 -6.77
N LEU A 200 18.10 6.78 -5.56
CA LEU A 200 18.14 8.04 -4.80
C LEU A 200 19.51 8.30 -4.15
N ALA A 201 20.25 7.23 -3.82
CA ALA A 201 21.57 7.25 -3.20
C ALA A 201 22.74 7.42 -4.20
N ASP A 202 22.47 7.57 -5.50
CA ASP A 202 23.47 7.62 -6.58
C ASP A 202 24.30 6.32 -6.72
N GLU A 203 23.82 5.18 -6.21
CA GLU A 203 24.41 3.85 -6.47
C GLU A 203 24.03 3.33 -7.87
N LEU A 204 22.80 3.63 -8.30
CA LEU A 204 22.23 3.29 -9.60
C LEU A 204 21.78 4.55 -10.33
N ASP A 205 22.03 4.60 -11.64
CA ASP A 205 21.40 5.61 -12.51
C ASP A 205 19.94 5.23 -12.80
N TYR A 206 19.67 3.92 -12.97
CA TYR A 206 18.38 3.40 -13.42
C TYR A 206 17.93 2.13 -12.70
N THR A 207 16.61 2.02 -12.53
CA THR A 207 15.90 0.76 -12.22
C THR A 207 14.60 0.67 -13.02
N VAL A 208 13.96 -0.50 -13.01
CA VAL A 208 12.60 -0.69 -13.55
C VAL A 208 11.70 -1.27 -12.46
N VAL A 209 10.54 -0.64 -12.27
CA VAL A 209 9.53 -1.03 -11.28
C VAL A 209 8.12 -0.88 -11.85
N ASP A 210 7.13 -1.48 -11.20
CA ASP A 210 5.74 -1.32 -11.58
C ASP A 210 5.13 0.00 -11.09
N SER A 211 4.21 0.54 -11.88
CA SER A 211 3.59 1.84 -11.64
C SER A 211 2.80 1.97 -10.32
N ASN A 212 2.44 0.87 -9.67
CA ASN A 212 1.79 0.84 -8.36
C ASN A 212 2.81 1.05 -7.21
N ILE A 213 3.92 0.31 -7.20
CA ILE A 213 5.05 0.47 -6.28
C ILE A 213 5.63 1.89 -6.41
N LEU A 214 5.87 2.34 -7.66
CA LEU A 214 6.40 3.68 -7.91
C LEU A 214 5.47 4.80 -7.42
N ALA A 215 4.14 4.62 -7.49
CA ALA A 215 3.19 5.61 -6.96
C ALA A 215 3.30 5.74 -5.43
N LEU A 216 3.47 4.62 -4.72
CA LEU A 216 3.69 4.61 -3.27
C LEU A 216 5.05 5.23 -2.89
N MET A 217 6.12 4.87 -3.60
CA MET A 217 7.47 5.37 -3.29
C MET A 217 7.62 6.87 -3.57
N ARG A 218 7.02 7.40 -4.65
CA ARG A 218 7.05 8.85 -4.97
C ARG A 218 6.37 9.74 -3.94
N ARG A 219 5.50 9.20 -3.07
CA ARG A 219 4.92 9.93 -1.93
C ARG A 219 5.95 10.23 -0.82
N ARG A 220 6.94 9.35 -0.66
CA ARG A 220 8.04 9.46 0.32
C ARG A 220 9.23 10.18 -0.31
N TYR A 221 9.56 9.79 -1.54
CA TYR A 221 10.71 10.25 -2.30
C TYR A 221 10.26 10.89 -3.63
N PRO A 222 9.81 12.17 -3.61
CA PRO A 222 9.34 12.84 -4.81
C PRO A 222 10.42 13.00 -5.89
N GLU A 223 11.69 12.89 -5.52
CA GLU A 223 12.85 12.85 -6.42
C GLU A 223 12.89 11.61 -7.34
N LEU A 224 12.10 10.55 -7.11
CA LEU A 224 11.96 9.47 -8.09
C LEU A 224 11.19 9.96 -9.32
N SER A 225 11.72 9.73 -10.53
CA SER A 225 11.10 10.22 -11.78
C SER A 225 11.12 9.20 -12.92
N ILE A 226 10.10 9.28 -13.79
CA ILE A 226 9.90 8.32 -14.89
C ILE A 226 10.69 8.78 -16.12
N GLY A 227 11.62 7.95 -16.60
CA GLY A 227 12.25 8.10 -17.90
C GLY A 227 11.23 7.83 -19.00
N PHE A 228 10.86 6.55 -19.16
CA PHE A 228 9.84 6.07 -20.08
C PHE A 228 9.16 4.79 -19.52
N SER A 229 8.35 4.11 -20.34
CA SER A 229 7.65 2.87 -19.94
C SER A 229 8.02 1.73 -20.87
N LEU A 230 8.46 0.59 -20.31
CA LEU A 230 8.79 -0.63 -21.05
C LEU A 230 7.55 -1.47 -21.37
N SER A 231 6.50 -1.35 -20.56
CA SER A 231 5.18 -1.90 -20.87
C SER A 231 4.09 -0.87 -20.55
N GLN A 232 3.05 -0.83 -21.37
CA GLN A 232 1.93 0.11 -21.19
C GLN A 232 0.79 -0.49 -20.35
N SER A 233 0.61 -1.80 -20.39
CA SER A 233 -0.28 -2.56 -19.51
C SER A 233 0.19 -4.00 -19.40
N GLN A 234 0.28 -4.51 -18.17
CA GLN A 234 0.44 -5.91 -17.81
C GLN A 234 -0.53 -6.22 -16.67
N GLY A 235 -1.26 -7.32 -16.79
CA GLY A 235 -2.15 -7.79 -15.74
C GLY A 235 -1.37 -8.42 -14.60
N ILE A 236 -1.71 -8.06 -13.36
CA ILE A 236 -1.28 -8.77 -12.15
C ILE A 236 -2.34 -9.81 -11.81
N ALA A 237 -1.93 -11.07 -11.62
CA ALA A 237 -2.82 -12.17 -11.26
C ALA A 237 -2.13 -13.19 -10.34
N TRP A 238 -2.92 -13.86 -9.50
CA TRP A 238 -2.45 -14.95 -8.65
C TRP A 238 -2.15 -16.22 -9.44
N ALA A 239 -1.14 -16.98 -9.01
CA ALA A 239 -0.69 -18.19 -9.70
C ALA A 239 -1.03 -19.48 -8.94
N THR A 240 -1.31 -20.54 -9.68
CA THR A 240 -1.61 -21.91 -9.21
C THR A 240 -0.82 -22.95 -10.03
N SER A 241 -0.48 -24.10 -9.43
CA SER A 241 0.39 -25.09 -10.09
C SER A 241 -0.31 -25.83 -11.24
N LYS A 242 0.40 -26.06 -12.36
CA LYS A 242 -0.07 -26.96 -13.44
C LYS A 242 -0.05 -28.46 -13.08
N LYS A 243 0.46 -28.85 -11.91
CA LYS A 243 0.42 -30.25 -11.41
C LYS A 243 -0.92 -30.60 -10.72
N GLY A 244 -1.66 -29.58 -10.32
CA GLY A 244 -3.03 -29.70 -9.79
C GLY A 244 -4.07 -29.87 -10.90
N ASP A 245 -5.31 -30.02 -10.47
CA ASP A 245 -6.52 -29.74 -11.24
C ASP A 245 -6.83 -28.23 -11.30
N ASP A 246 -7.96 -27.86 -11.88
CA ASP A 246 -8.43 -26.47 -12.02
C ASP A 246 -9.43 -26.02 -10.92
N ALA A 247 -9.75 -26.83 -9.90
CA ALA A 247 -10.85 -26.54 -8.97
C ALA A 247 -10.62 -25.28 -8.12
N LEU A 248 -9.45 -25.16 -7.49
CA LEU A 248 -9.09 -23.96 -6.74
C LEU A 248 -9.01 -22.72 -7.63
N ARG A 249 -8.61 -22.87 -8.90
CA ARG A 249 -8.60 -21.79 -9.89
C ARG A 249 -10.02 -21.37 -10.30
N ALA A 250 -10.99 -22.29 -10.35
CA ALA A 250 -12.39 -21.96 -10.57
C ALA A 250 -12.96 -21.14 -9.41
N ALA A 251 -12.65 -21.53 -8.16
CA ALA A 251 -13.02 -20.75 -6.97
C ALA A 251 -12.41 -19.33 -6.97
N LEU A 252 -11.15 -19.18 -7.41
CA LEU A 252 -10.53 -17.86 -7.63
C LEU A 252 -11.29 -17.02 -8.68
N ILE A 253 -11.70 -17.62 -9.80
CA ILE A 253 -12.45 -16.92 -10.85
C ILE A 253 -13.82 -16.43 -10.31
N GLU A 254 -14.52 -17.26 -9.54
CA GLU A 254 -15.80 -16.87 -8.92
C GLU A 254 -15.60 -15.77 -7.87
N TYR A 255 -14.62 -15.91 -6.99
CA TYR A 255 -14.28 -14.90 -5.97
C TYR A 255 -13.95 -13.55 -6.60
N PHE A 256 -13.01 -13.50 -7.55
CA PHE A 256 -12.64 -12.25 -8.24
C PHE A 256 -13.81 -11.67 -9.03
N GLY A 257 -14.67 -12.50 -9.64
CA GLY A 257 -15.93 -12.06 -10.25
C GLY A 257 -16.87 -11.38 -9.23
N LYS A 258 -17.04 -11.99 -8.06
CA LYS A 258 -17.89 -11.48 -6.96
C LYS A 258 -17.36 -10.16 -6.39
N ILE A 259 -16.06 -10.06 -6.07
CA ILE A 259 -15.46 -8.83 -5.51
C ILE A 259 -15.29 -7.70 -6.54
N HIS A 260 -15.29 -8.03 -7.84
CA HIS A 260 -15.37 -7.03 -8.90
C HIS A 260 -16.80 -6.47 -9.03
N GLN A 261 -17.81 -7.36 -9.09
CA GLN A 261 -19.22 -6.96 -9.27
C GLN A 261 -19.79 -6.15 -8.08
N ASN A 262 -19.42 -6.48 -6.84
CA ASN A 262 -19.92 -5.78 -5.65
C ASN A 262 -19.11 -4.52 -5.27
N GLY A 263 -18.03 -4.23 -5.99
CA GLY A 263 -17.14 -3.09 -5.73
C GLY A 263 -16.05 -3.28 -4.66
N THR A 264 -15.99 -4.41 -3.96
CA THR A 264 -14.97 -4.69 -2.91
C THR A 264 -13.55 -4.54 -3.44
N LEU A 265 -13.24 -5.07 -4.63
CA LEU A 265 -11.92 -4.93 -5.26
C LEU A 265 -11.57 -3.46 -5.53
N ALA A 266 -12.53 -2.67 -6.01
CA ALA A 266 -12.34 -1.25 -6.27
C ALA A 266 -12.17 -0.42 -4.98
N ALA A 267 -12.84 -0.82 -3.89
CA ALA A 267 -12.66 -0.19 -2.58
C ALA A 267 -11.27 -0.47 -2.00
N LEU A 268 -10.76 -1.71 -2.14
CA LEU A 268 -9.42 -2.07 -1.72
C LEU A 268 -8.33 -1.41 -2.60
N GLU A 269 -8.55 -1.31 -3.91
CA GLU A 269 -7.70 -0.52 -4.81
C GLU A 269 -7.65 0.96 -4.39
N ASP A 270 -8.80 1.57 -4.06
CA ASP A 270 -8.81 2.97 -3.63
C ASP A 270 -8.15 3.13 -2.25
N LYS A 271 -8.34 2.19 -1.32
CA LYS A 271 -7.69 2.17 0.00
C LYS A 271 -6.17 2.29 -0.12
N HIS A 272 -5.55 1.44 -0.94
CA HIS A 272 -4.10 1.35 -1.09
C HIS A 272 -3.51 2.37 -2.07
N PHE A 273 -4.15 2.57 -3.23
CA PHE A 273 -3.56 3.32 -4.36
C PHE A 273 -4.34 4.60 -4.75
N GLY A 274 -5.58 4.77 -4.30
CA GLY A 274 -6.52 5.78 -4.81
C GLY A 274 -6.11 7.24 -4.63
N HIS A 275 -5.20 7.50 -3.69
CA HIS A 275 -4.66 8.83 -3.31
C HIS A 275 -3.22 9.08 -3.76
N VAL A 276 -2.53 8.07 -4.31
CA VAL A 276 -1.15 8.16 -4.82
C VAL A 276 -1.03 8.03 -6.35
N ARG A 277 -2.09 7.55 -7.03
CA ARG A 277 -2.17 7.48 -8.51
C ARG A 277 -1.95 8.83 -9.21
N GLN A 278 -2.18 9.96 -8.53
CA GLN A 278 -1.81 11.30 -9.00
C GLN A 278 -0.63 11.84 -8.20
N PHE A 279 0.45 12.21 -8.89
CA PHE A 279 1.66 12.74 -8.28
C PHE A 279 1.88 14.21 -8.65
N ASN A 280 2.16 15.05 -7.65
CA ASN A 280 2.59 16.43 -7.83
C ASN A 280 3.92 16.64 -7.08
N TYR A 281 4.99 16.82 -7.85
CA TYR A 281 6.37 16.98 -7.35
C TYR A 281 6.53 18.17 -6.40
N VAL A 282 6.02 19.34 -6.79
CA VAL A 282 6.22 20.59 -6.04
C VAL A 282 5.47 20.53 -4.71
N ASP A 283 4.19 20.16 -4.77
CA ASP A 283 3.29 19.96 -3.63
C ASP A 283 3.85 18.94 -2.61
N THR A 284 4.38 17.81 -3.08
CA THR A 284 4.97 16.78 -2.20
C THR A 284 6.25 17.26 -1.51
N ARG A 285 7.11 18.03 -2.20
CA ARG A 285 8.32 18.61 -1.60
C ARG A 285 8.03 19.78 -0.65
N ASP A 286 7.08 20.63 -1.02
CA ASP A 286 6.62 21.74 -0.17
C ASP A 286 5.90 21.22 1.08
N PHE A 287 5.27 20.04 1.01
CA PHE A 287 4.76 19.30 2.17
C PHE A 287 5.89 18.77 3.05
N ILE A 288 6.78 17.91 2.52
CA ILE A 288 7.87 17.28 3.28
C ILE A 288 8.74 18.34 3.97
N ARG A 289 9.15 19.39 3.26
CA ARG A 289 9.89 20.52 3.85
C ARG A 289 9.11 21.17 5.00
N SER A 290 7.81 21.42 4.82
CA SER A 290 6.98 22.00 5.87
C SER A 290 6.79 21.08 7.07
N ALA A 291 6.81 19.75 6.88
CA ALA A 291 6.69 18.78 7.95
C ALA A 291 7.93 18.81 8.84
N THR A 292 9.13 18.99 8.26
CA THR A 292 10.36 19.21 9.04
C THR A 292 10.40 20.61 9.67
N GLU A 293 10.06 21.67 8.92
CA GLU A 293 10.28 23.07 9.34
C GLU A 293 9.19 23.66 10.26
N LYS A 294 7.93 23.23 10.13
CA LYS A 294 6.77 23.93 10.73
C LYS A 294 5.93 23.05 11.66
N LEU A 295 5.76 21.77 11.33
CA LEU A 295 4.90 20.88 12.12
C LEU A 295 5.35 20.76 13.59
N PRO A 296 6.66 20.73 13.95
CA PRO A 296 7.07 20.66 15.36
C PRO A 296 6.54 21.81 16.24
N GLN A 297 6.25 22.98 15.66
CA GLN A 297 5.63 24.10 16.39
C GLN A 297 4.18 23.81 16.83
N TYR A 298 3.47 22.94 16.10
CA TYR A 298 2.04 22.67 16.27
C TYR A 298 1.73 21.22 16.67
N GLN A 299 2.67 20.29 16.55
CA GLN A 299 2.51 18.88 16.89
C GLN A 299 1.93 18.65 18.30
N PRO A 300 2.43 19.30 19.38
CA PRO A 300 1.84 19.11 20.72
C PRO A 300 0.36 19.50 20.81
N LEU A 301 -0.09 20.47 19.99
CA LEU A 301 -1.49 20.87 19.92
C LEU A 301 -2.32 19.87 19.11
N PHE A 302 -1.76 19.27 18.05
CA PHE A 302 -2.43 18.19 17.32
C PHE A 302 -2.56 16.95 18.21
N GLU A 303 -1.51 16.58 18.95
CA GLU A 303 -1.49 15.46 19.90
C GLU A 303 -2.51 15.69 21.04
N GLN A 304 -2.48 16.85 21.69
CA GLN A 304 -3.41 17.23 22.77
C GLN A 304 -4.89 17.19 22.33
N TYR A 305 -5.19 17.53 21.07
CA TYR A 305 -6.56 17.65 20.57
C TYR A 305 -6.95 16.57 19.56
N ALA A 306 -6.21 15.46 19.47
CA ALA A 306 -6.56 14.33 18.59
C ALA A 306 -7.81 13.57 19.07
N ASN A 307 -7.95 13.41 20.39
CA ASN A 307 -8.95 12.53 21.01
C ASN A 307 -8.77 11.07 20.52
N GLU A 308 -9.80 10.47 19.93
CA GLU A 308 -9.78 9.10 19.37
C GLU A 308 -9.17 9.02 17.95
N LEU A 309 -8.79 10.16 17.36
CA LEU A 309 -8.15 10.20 16.04
C LEU A 309 -6.62 10.15 16.16
N ASP A 310 -5.95 9.74 15.09
CA ASP A 310 -4.51 9.95 14.96
C ASP A 310 -4.21 11.46 14.83
N TRP A 311 -3.26 11.99 15.59
CA TRP A 311 -2.90 13.41 15.51
C TRP A 311 -2.31 13.79 14.14
N ARG A 312 -1.64 12.84 13.45
CA ARG A 312 -1.06 13.02 12.11
C ARG A 312 -2.15 13.28 11.08
N LEU A 313 -3.36 12.74 11.28
CA LEU A 313 -4.53 12.97 10.43
C LEU A 313 -5.07 14.41 10.60
N LEU A 314 -5.09 14.94 11.83
CA LEU A 314 -5.43 16.35 12.06
C LEU A 314 -4.34 17.30 11.51
N ALA A 315 -3.06 16.93 11.65
CA ALA A 315 -1.96 17.68 11.06
C ALA A 315 -2.08 17.73 9.53
N ALA A 316 -2.35 16.60 8.88
CA ALA A 316 -2.59 16.48 7.44
C ALA A 316 -3.79 17.33 6.95
N LEU A 317 -4.92 17.29 7.68
CA LEU A 317 -6.07 18.16 7.43
C LEU A 317 -5.68 19.64 7.53
N SER A 318 -4.98 20.03 8.61
CA SER A 318 -4.54 21.41 8.81
C SER A 318 -3.56 21.89 7.74
N TYR A 319 -2.74 21.00 7.18
CA TYR A 319 -1.90 21.32 6.03
C TYR A 319 -2.76 21.61 4.80
N GLN A 320 -3.70 20.73 4.46
CA GLN A 320 -4.60 20.93 3.32
C GLN A 320 -5.41 22.23 3.45
N GLU A 321 -5.79 22.65 4.66
CA GLU A 321 -6.49 23.91 4.89
C GLU A 321 -5.59 25.15 4.84
N SER A 322 -4.37 25.09 5.39
CA SER A 322 -3.59 26.30 5.69
C SER A 322 -2.08 26.23 5.39
N HIS A 323 -1.54 25.06 5.05
CA HIS A 323 -0.10 24.77 4.98
C HIS A 323 0.63 25.14 6.29
N TRP A 324 -0.07 24.91 7.41
CA TRP A 324 0.24 25.31 8.78
C TRP A 324 0.49 26.83 8.98
N ASN A 325 -0.25 27.67 8.25
CA ASN A 325 -0.24 29.13 8.44
C ASN A 325 -1.42 29.60 9.34
N PRO A 326 -1.20 29.99 10.61
CA PRO A 326 -2.26 30.45 11.49
C PRO A 326 -2.88 31.79 11.06
N ARG A 327 -2.23 32.52 10.15
CA ARG A 327 -2.75 33.77 9.55
C ARG A 327 -3.43 33.54 8.19
N ALA A 328 -3.65 32.28 7.78
CA ALA A 328 -4.38 31.95 6.57
C ALA A 328 -5.79 32.59 6.54
N LYS A 329 -6.19 33.02 5.35
CA LYS A 329 -7.49 33.66 5.08
C LYS A 329 -7.89 33.40 3.62
N SER A 330 -9.04 32.79 3.40
CA SER A 330 -9.59 32.61 2.05
C SER A 330 -10.31 33.87 1.53
N VAL A 331 -10.63 33.86 0.23
CA VAL A 331 -11.59 34.80 -0.39
C VAL A 331 -12.99 34.66 0.22
N THR A 332 -13.40 33.46 0.60
CA THR A 332 -14.69 33.16 1.26
C THR A 332 -14.74 33.52 2.75
N GLY A 333 -13.63 34.00 3.34
CA GLY A 333 -13.58 34.49 4.72
C GLY A 333 -13.38 33.43 5.81
N VAL A 334 -13.09 32.16 5.45
CA VAL A 334 -12.52 31.20 6.39
C VAL A 334 -11.10 31.60 6.78
N ARG A 335 -10.65 31.22 7.99
CA ARG A 335 -9.35 31.63 8.55
C ARG A 335 -8.76 30.62 9.54
N GLY A 336 -7.44 30.66 9.70
CA GLY A 336 -6.69 29.89 10.70
C GLY A 336 -6.16 28.55 10.20
N LEU A 337 -5.47 27.84 11.10
CA LEU A 337 -4.86 26.52 10.83
C LEU A 337 -5.87 25.48 10.33
N MET A 338 -7.12 25.54 10.81
CA MET A 338 -8.21 24.62 10.44
C MET A 338 -9.29 25.30 9.57
N MET A 339 -9.01 26.49 9.01
CA MET A 339 -9.89 27.28 8.13
C MET A 339 -11.36 27.31 8.58
N LEU A 340 -11.61 27.64 9.84
CA LEU A 340 -12.97 27.65 10.37
C LEU A 340 -13.79 28.80 9.77
N THR A 341 -15.08 28.53 9.48
CA THR A 341 -16.05 29.60 9.19
C THR A 341 -16.34 30.42 10.46
N LEU A 342 -16.91 31.63 10.32
CA LEU A 342 -17.28 32.42 11.50
C LEU A 342 -18.38 31.75 12.33
N ASN A 343 -19.32 31.06 11.68
CA ASN A 343 -20.40 30.34 12.35
C ASN A 343 -19.84 29.12 13.08
N THR A 344 -19.11 28.25 12.36
CA THR A 344 -18.43 27.06 12.93
C THR A 344 -17.56 27.42 14.13
N ALA A 345 -16.80 28.53 14.06
CA ALA A 345 -16.01 29.01 15.18
C ALA A 345 -16.88 29.43 16.39
N LYS A 346 -17.95 30.19 16.16
CA LYS A 346 -18.89 30.60 17.21
C LYS A 346 -19.56 29.39 17.89
N ASP A 347 -20.05 28.45 17.09
CA ASP A 347 -20.78 27.26 17.56
C ASP A 347 -19.89 26.31 18.37
N LEU A 348 -18.56 26.39 18.19
CA LEU A 348 -17.56 25.59 18.90
C LEU A 348 -16.80 26.34 20.00
N GLY A 349 -17.16 27.61 20.27
CA GLY A 349 -16.53 28.43 21.31
C GLY A 349 -15.14 29.00 20.97
N VAL A 350 -14.78 29.06 19.69
CA VAL A 350 -13.52 29.65 19.20
C VAL A 350 -13.68 31.18 19.11
N THR A 351 -13.03 31.90 20.02
CA THR A 351 -13.06 33.37 20.07
C THR A 351 -12.06 34.00 19.10
N SER A 352 -10.91 33.33 18.88
CA SER A 352 -9.93 33.71 17.87
C SER A 352 -9.68 32.56 16.89
N ARG A 353 -10.10 32.73 15.63
CA ARG A 353 -9.75 31.79 14.55
C ARG A 353 -8.28 31.83 14.13
N LEU A 354 -7.54 32.88 14.52
CA LEU A 354 -6.12 33.07 14.19
C LEU A 354 -5.19 32.57 15.30
N ASP A 355 -5.75 32.13 16.42
CA ASP A 355 -5.04 31.49 17.50
C ASP A 355 -4.82 30.00 17.16
N PRO A 356 -3.59 29.46 17.21
CA PRO A 356 -3.30 28.07 16.83
C PRO A 356 -4.10 27.04 17.64
N GLU A 357 -4.12 27.17 18.97
CA GLU A 357 -4.76 26.22 19.89
C GLU A 357 -6.27 26.16 19.64
N GLN A 358 -6.93 27.31 19.63
CA GLN A 358 -8.37 27.37 19.38
C GLN A 358 -8.74 26.94 17.96
N SER A 359 -7.90 27.23 16.95
CA SER A 359 -8.13 26.78 15.59
C SER A 359 -8.08 25.25 15.51
N ILE A 360 -7.03 24.62 16.05
CA ILE A 360 -6.84 23.15 16.07
C ILE A 360 -7.95 22.47 16.87
N ARG A 361 -8.21 22.91 18.11
CA ARG A 361 -9.28 22.37 18.98
C ARG A 361 -10.66 22.49 18.32
N GLY A 362 -10.94 23.61 17.65
CA GLY A 362 -12.17 23.81 16.89
C GLY A 362 -12.29 22.87 15.70
N GLY A 363 -11.26 22.77 14.86
CA GLY A 363 -11.26 21.88 13.69
C GLY A 363 -11.40 20.41 14.06
N SER A 364 -10.68 19.95 15.08
CA SER A 364 -10.80 18.59 15.64
C SER A 364 -12.24 18.29 16.09
N ARG A 365 -12.81 19.16 16.93
CA ARG A 365 -14.19 19.00 17.40
C ARG A 365 -15.21 19.05 16.27
N TYR A 366 -14.97 19.85 15.22
CA TYR A 366 -15.83 19.87 14.04
C TYR A 366 -15.76 18.54 13.27
N LEU A 367 -14.56 17.98 13.05
CA LEU A 367 -14.37 16.68 12.40
C LEU A 367 -15.04 15.54 13.19
N ALA A 368 -14.88 15.52 14.52
CA ALA A 368 -15.58 14.57 15.40
C ALA A 368 -17.12 14.71 15.30
N THR A 369 -17.62 15.94 15.16
CA THR A 369 -19.05 16.24 14.93
C THR A 369 -19.52 15.83 13.53
N LEU A 370 -18.62 15.64 12.56
CA LEU A 370 -18.94 15.08 11.24
C LEU A 370 -18.93 13.55 11.26
N LEU A 371 -17.92 12.93 11.88
CA LEU A 371 -17.80 11.47 12.07
C LEU A 371 -19.06 10.88 12.75
N THR A 372 -19.54 11.53 13.81
CA THR A 372 -20.78 11.17 14.53
C THR A 372 -22.08 11.49 13.78
N ARG A 373 -21.99 12.09 12.59
CA ARG A 373 -23.14 12.39 11.70
C ARG A 373 -23.11 11.61 10.39
N ILE A 374 -22.04 10.86 10.11
CA ILE A 374 -22.04 9.84 9.06
C ILE A 374 -22.82 8.62 9.60
N PRO A 375 -23.73 7.99 8.82
CA PRO A 375 -24.54 6.88 9.31
C PRO A 375 -23.73 5.68 9.82
N ASP A 376 -24.14 5.09 10.94
CA ASP A 376 -23.38 4.03 11.63
C ASP A 376 -23.13 2.75 10.80
N ARG A 377 -23.91 2.54 9.75
CA ARG A 377 -23.71 1.43 8.80
C ARG A 377 -22.50 1.62 7.87
N ILE A 378 -21.93 2.83 7.80
CA ILE A 378 -20.68 3.11 7.08
C ILE A 378 -19.52 2.77 8.01
N PRO A 379 -18.70 1.74 7.72
CA PRO A 379 -17.59 1.35 8.57
C PRO A 379 -16.38 2.29 8.41
N HIS A 380 -15.38 2.13 9.26
CA HIS A 380 -14.03 2.63 8.95
C HIS A 380 -13.36 1.71 7.91
N PRO A 381 -12.47 2.21 7.05
CA PRO A 381 -11.97 3.59 7.00
C PRO A 381 -12.94 4.59 6.34
N ASP A 382 -13.90 4.12 5.54
CA ASP A 382 -14.75 4.98 4.70
C ASP A 382 -15.48 6.10 5.45
N ARG A 383 -15.95 5.84 6.68
CA ARG A 383 -16.57 6.85 7.56
C ARG A 383 -15.71 8.11 7.71
N LEU A 384 -14.39 7.96 7.76
CA LEU A 384 -13.45 9.08 7.80
C LEU A 384 -13.38 9.82 6.46
N TRP A 385 -13.31 9.10 5.34
CA TRP A 385 -13.28 9.72 4.00
C TRP A 385 -14.56 10.52 3.72
N PHE A 386 -15.72 9.98 4.09
CA PHE A 386 -16.99 10.71 4.10
C PHE A 386 -16.92 11.95 5.02
N SER A 387 -16.33 11.85 6.21
CA SER A 387 -16.21 12.99 7.15
C SER A 387 -15.28 14.10 6.65
N LEU A 388 -14.16 13.76 6.02
CA LEU A 388 -13.26 14.72 5.38
C LEU A 388 -13.94 15.40 4.18
N ALA A 389 -14.67 14.65 3.36
CA ALA A 389 -15.48 15.22 2.29
C ALA A 389 -16.56 16.19 2.84
N ALA A 390 -17.22 15.82 3.94
CA ALA A 390 -18.20 16.67 4.62
C ALA A 390 -17.58 17.93 5.25
N TYR A 391 -16.30 17.89 5.65
CA TYR A 391 -15.56 19.04 6.16
C TYR A 391 -15.39 20.09 5.04
N ASN A 392 -14.98 19.65 3.85
CA ASN A 392 -14.75 20.50 2.69
C ASN A 392 -16.05 20.99 2.02
N VAL A 393 -16.95 20.07 1.65
CA VAL A 393 -18.14 20.37 0.81
C VAL A 393 -19.43 20.58 1.60
N GLY A 394 -19.41 20.27 2.90
CA GLY A 394 -20.60 20.26 3.75
C GLY A 394 -21.43 19.00 3.62
N LEU A 395 -21.89 18.46 4.75
CA LEU A 395 -22.63 17.19 4.84
C LEU A 395 -23.86 17.12 3.91
N GLY A 396 -24.55 18.23 3.66
CA GLY A 396 -25.71 18.26 2.74
C GLY A 396 -25.36 17.93 1.29
N HIS A 397 -24.25 18.47 0.78
CA HIS A 397 -23.80 18.16 -0.58
C HIS A 397 -23.13 16.77 -0.67
N LEU A 398 -22.57 16.26 0.43
CA LEU A 398 -22.16 14.86 0.50
C LEU A 398 -23.36 13.92 0.44
N GLU A 399 -24.46 14.23 1.13
CA GLU A 399 -25.70 13.44 1.08
C GLU A 399 -26.32 13.48 -0.34
N ASP A 400 -26.29 14.64 -1.00
CA ASP A 400 -26.66 14.75 -2.42
C ASP A 400 -25.83 13.81 -3.32
N ALA A 401 -24.53 13.63 -3.04
CA ALA A 401 -23.68 12.69 -3.76
C ALA A 401 -23.97 11.22 -3.42
N ARG A 402 -24.30 10.90 -2.16
CA ARG A 402 -24.72 9.55 -1.74
C ARG A 402 -26.04 9.15 -2.41
N VAL A 403 -27.05 10.02 -2.36
CA VAL A 403 -28.34 9.83 -3.05
C VAL A 403 -28.16 9.75 -4.57
N LEU A 404 -27.24 10.51 -5.17
CA LEU A 404 -26.92 10.40 -6.59
C LEU A 404 -26.21 9.06 -6.93
N THR A 405 -25.46 8.49 -6.00
CA THR A 405 -24.76 7.20 -6.16
C THR A 405 -25.75 6.03 -6.13
N GLU A 406 -26.63 6.00 -5.14
CA GLU A 406 -27.74 5.04 -5.02
C GLU A 406 -28.63 5.05 -6.27
N ARG A 407 -29.05 6.23 -6.73
CA ARG A 407 -29.83 6.41 -7.97
C ARG A 407 -29.11 5.97 -9.24
N GLN A 408 -27.81 5.75 -9.19
CA GLN A 408 -26.97 5.27 -10.30
C GLN A 408 -26.53 3.80 -10.11
N GLY A 409 -27.14 3.07 -9.17
CA GLY A 409 -26.80 1.67 -8.88
C GLY A 409 -25.42 1.46 -8.24
N GLY A 410 -24.77 2.54 -7.79
CA GLY A 410 -23.56 2.45 -6.98
C GLY A 410 -23.88 2.36 -5.49
N ASN A 411 -22.92 1.92 -4.69
CA ASN A 411 -23.09 1.80 -3.24
C ASN A 411 -22.95 3.18 -2.54
N PRO A 412 -24.01 3.75 -1.92
CA PRO A 412 -23.96 5.06 -1.25
C PRO A 412 -23.19 5.07 0.07
N ASP A 413 -22.78 3.88 0.55
CA ASP A 413 -22.04 3.68 1.79
C ASP A 413 -20.56 3.33 1.55
N MET A 414 -20.13 3.20 0.29
CA MET A 414 -18.72 3.04 -0.10
C MET A 414 -18.13 4.37 -0.62
N TRP A 415 -16.99 4.79 -0.05
CA TRP A 415 -16.30 6.02 -0.44
C TRP A 415 -15.91 6.02 -1.91
N VAL A 416 -15.29 4.93 -2.40
CA VAL A 416 -14.83 4.81 -3.79
C VAL A 416 -15.94 5.07 -4.81
N ASP A 417 -17.18 4.74 -4.47
CA ASP A 417 -18.30 4.86 -5.40
C ASP A 417 -18.96 6.25 -5.34
N VAL A 418 -19.01 6.87 -4.17
CA VAL A 418 -19.46 8.26 -3.98
C VAL A 418 -18.41 9.27 -4.47
N LYS A 419 -17.12 8.96 -4.35
CA LYS A 419 -15.98 9.67 -4.96
C LYS A 419 -16.17 9.89 -6.46
N LYS A 420 -16.69 8.89 -7.19
CA LYS A 420 -17.04 8.98 -8.63
C LYS A 420 -18.23 9.92 -8.91
N ARG A 421 -19.13 10.14 -7.95
CA ARG A 421 -20.35 10.96 -8.11
C ARG A 421 -20.22 12.39 -7.58
N LEU A 422 -19.33 12.66 -6.61
CA LEU A 422 -19.08 14.02 -6.09
C LEU A 422 -18.81 15.07 -7.21
N PRO A 423 -17.94 14.82 -8.22
CA PRO A 423 -17.74 15.75 -9.34
C PRO A 423 -18.99 16.04 -10.19
N GLN A 424 -19.97 15.14 -10.18
CA GLN A 424 -21.21 15.28 -10.96
C GLN A 424 -22.11 16.41 -10.42
N LEU A 425 -21.98 16.79 -9.14
CA LEU A 425 -22.74 17.90 -8.54
C LEU A 425 -22.38 19.28 -9.12
N ARG A 426 -21.34 19.38 -9.96
CA ARG A 426 -21.09 20.59 -10.78
C ARG A 426 -21.95 20.67 -12.04
N GLN A 427 -22.54 19.56 -12.49
CA GLN A 427 -23.22 19.47 -13.78
C GLN A 427 -24.74 19.67 -13.61
N LYS A 428 -25.31 20.66 -14.30
CA LYS A 428 -26.74 21.04 -14.18
C LYS A 428 -27.73 19.90 -14.48
N ARG A 429 -27.31 18.87 -15.23
CA ARG A 429 -28.13 17.66 -15.46
C ARG A 429 -28.39 16.87 -14.17
N TYR A 430 -27.44 16.83 -13.24
CA TYR A 430 -27.52 16.06 -12.00
C TYR A 430 -27.99 16.92 -10.82
N TYR A 431 -27.29 18.02 -10.52
CA TYR A 431 -27.56 18.80 -9.29
C TYR A 431 -28.98 19.39 -9.21
N LYS A 432 -29.67 19.58 -10.34
CA LYS A 432 -31.08 20.00 -10.38
C LYS A 432 -32.05 18.98 -9.75
N THR A 433 -31.59 17.77 -9.49
CA THR A 433 -32.37 16.65 -8.93
C THR A 433 -32.01 16.32 -7.48
N THR A 434 -31.07 17.05 -6.90
CA THR A 434 -30.56 16.86 -5.54
C THR A 434 -31.07 17.98 -4.62
N ARG A 435 -30.95 17.83 -3.30
CA ARG A 435 -31.63 18.70 -2.31
C ARG A 435 -30.92 20.02 -2.06
N TYR A 436 -29.59 20.02 -2.04
CA TYR A 436 -28.75 21.18 -1.77
C TYR A 436 -28.18 21.77 -3.07
N GLY A 437 -28.09 20.96 -4.13
CA GLY A 437 -27.85 21.42 -5.49
C GLY A 437 -26.36 21.55 -5.82
N TYR A 438 -26.00 22.63 -6.52
CA TYR A 438 -24.66 22.80 -7.08
C TYR A 438 -23.58 22.77 -6.00
N ALA A 439 -22.61 21.86 -6.18
CA ALA A 439 -21.43 21.76 -5.32
C ALA A 439 -20.17 21.50 -6.13
N ARG A 440 -19.03 21.98 -5.63
CA ARG A 440 -17.71 21.79 -6.25
C ARG A 440 -17.09 20.43 -5.90
N GLY A 441 -17.84 19.33 -6.00
CA GLY A 441 -17.44 18.05 -5.41
C GLY A 441 -16.12 17.44 -5.92
N ASN A 442 -15.54 17.89 -7.04
CA ASN A 442 -14.17 17.50 -7.41
C ASN A 442 -13.10 18.11 -6.47
N GLU A 443 -13.35 19.29 -5.89
CA GLU A 443 -12.46 19.89 -4.89
C GLU A 443 -12.48 19.03 -3.62
N ALA A 444 -13.65 18.49 -3.25
CA ALA A 444 -13.79 17.57 -2.12
C ALA A 444 -13.06 16.23 -2.34
N VAL A 445 -13.09 15.67 -3.56
CA VAL A 445 -12.33 14.46 -3.90
C VAL A 445 -10.82 14.70 -3.76
N ILE A 446 -10.31 15.77 -4.38
CA ILE A 446 -8.89 16.15 -4.29
C ILE A 446 -8.49 16.44 -2.84
N TYR A 447 -9.35 17.08 -2.05
CA TYR A 447 -9.12 17.37 -0.64
C TYR A 447 -8.95 16.09 0.21
N VAL A 448 -9.82 15.08 0.02
CA VAL A 448 -9.68 13.79 0.73
C VAL A 448 -8.42 13.04 0.29
N ASP A 449 -8.16 12.96 -1.01
CA ASP A 449 -7.00 12.24 -1.54
C ASP A 449 -5.67 12.92 -1.13
N ASN A 450 -5.62 14.25 -1.10
CA ASN A 450 -4.48 15.00 -0.59
C ASN A 450 -4.25 14.74 0.92
N ILE A 451 -5.29 14.82 1.76
CA ILE A 451 -5.16 14.57 3.21
C ILE A 451 -4.67 13.15 3.48
N ARG A 452 -5.16 12.16 2.74
CA ARG A 452 -4.65 10.77 2.82
C ARG A 452 -3.17 10.71 2.45
N ARG A 453 -2.75 11.39 1.38
CA ARG A 453 -1.34 11.43 0.97
C ARG A 453 -0.45 12.05 2.06
N TYR A 454 -0.85 13.20 2.61
CA TYR A 454 -0.14 13.89 3.68
C TYR A 454 -0.08 13.07 4.97
N TYR A 455 -1.18 12.42 5.34
CA TYR A 455 -1.26 11.54 6.51
C TYR A 455 -0.27 10.39 6.40
N ASP A 456 -0.30 9.62 5.31
CA ASP A 456 0.60 8.49 5.12
C ASP A 456 2.09 8.92 5.04
N THR A 457 2.39 10.11 4.52
CA THR A 457 3.75 10.68 4.56
C THR A 457 4.17 11.03 5.99
N LEU A 458 3.26 11.53 6.85
CA LEU A 458 3.56 11.79 8.28
C LEU A 458 3.68 10.51 9.11
N VAL A 459 2.97 9.45 8.72
CA VAL A 459 3.16 8.11 9.31
C VAL A 459 4.60 7.66 9.07
N TRP A 460 5.04 7.68 7.81
CA TRP A 460 6.41 7.30 7.43
C TRP A 460 7.51 8.22 7.96
N LEU A 461 7.33 9.55 7.97
CA LEU A 461 8.33 10.47 8.52
C LEU A 461 8.59 10.21 10.01
N LYS A 462 7.61 9.70 10.76
CA LYS A 462 7.81 9.27 12.15
C LYS A 462 8.52 7.92 12.27
N GLU A 463 8.26 6.98 11.36
CA GLU A 463 8.99 5.70 11.27
C GLU A 463 10.49 5.92 11.01
N GLN A 464 10.84 6.96 10.25
CA GLN A 464 12.21 7.39 9.96
C GLN A 464 12.89 8.21 11.07
N GLN A 465 12.18 8.53 12.17
CA GLN A 465 12.71 9.36 13.27
C GLN A 465 12.42 8.73 14.65
N PRO A 466 13.18 7.69 15.06
CA PRO A 466 12.88 6.93 16.29
C PRO A 466 13.27 7.61 17.62
N GLU A 467 13.97 8.75 17.59
CA GLU A 467 14.65 9.27 18.79
C GLU A 467 13.70 9.94 19.83
N LEU A 468 14.14 9.88 21.09
CA LEU A 468 13.56 10.49 22.30
C LEU A 468 12.40 9.73 23.00
N MET A 469 12.53 8.41 23.18
CA MET A 469 12.01 7.77 24.39
C MET A 469 12.96 8.02 25.58
N PRO A 470 12.46 8.33 26.80
CA PRO A 470 13.29 8.40 28.00
C PRO A 470 13.94 7.05 28.33
N ILE A 471 15.21 7.09 28.77
CA ILE A 471 16.02 5.90 29.11
C ILE A 471 15.35 5.05 30.21
N GLU A 472 14.60 5.68 31.12
CA GLU A 472 13.91 5.05 32.26
C GLU A 472 12.94 3.92 31.88
N LEU A 473 12.46 3.86 30.63
CA LEU A 473 11.57 2.78 30.15
C LEU A 473 12.32 1.58 29.51
N GLN A 474 13.64 1.64 29.37
CA GLN A 474 14.44 0.53 28.84
C GLN A 474 14.86 -0.48 29.93
N GLU A 475 14.88 -0.07 31.20
CA GLU A 475 15.27 -0.97 32.30
C GLU A 475 14.15 -1.96 32.65
N GLU A 476 12.89 -1.52 32.72
CA GLU A 476 11.72 -2.39 33.02
C GLU A 476 11.47 -3.49 31.98
N GLN A 477 11.95 -3.36 30.73
CA GLN A 477 11.75 -4.38 29.69
C GLN A 477 12.82 -5.48 29.71
N ASN A 478 14.00 -5.23 30.27
CA ASN A 478 15.10 -6.21 30.30
C ASN A 478 14.91 -7.26 31.42
N ASP A 479 14.35 -6.87 32.57
CA ASP A 479 14.11 -7.78 33.71
C ASP A 479 13.02 -8.85 33.43
N VAL A 480 12.25 -8.72 32.34
CA VAL A 480 11.19 -9.68 31.97
C VAL A 480 11.70 -10.85 31.11
N GLN A 481 12.94 -10.79 30.61
CA GLN A 481 13.53 -11.82 29.72
C GLN A 481 14.47 -12.82 30.43
N VAL A 482 14.77 -12.66 31.72
CA VAL A 482 15.71 -13.54 32.46
C VAL A 482 14.97 -14.38 33.50
N GLY A 483 14.18 -15.36 33.03
CA GLY A 483 13.46 -16.32 33.88
C GLY A 483 13.37 -17.71 33.27
N ASP A 484 13.84 -18.71 34.01
CA ASP A 484 13.74 -20.16 33.77
C ASP A 484 14.10 -20.72 32.37
N VAL A 485 15.39 -21.03 32.19
CA VAL A 485 15.79 -22.34 31.63
C VAL A 485 16.73 -23.03 32.62
N SER A 486 16.14 -23.68 33.61
CA SER A 486 16.85 -24.48 34.61
C SER A 486 17.00 -25.94 34.13
N ASN A 487 18.10 -26.22 33.42
CA ASN A 487 18.56 -27.59 33.12
C ASN A 487 19.82 -27.91 33.92
N ASN A 488 19.73 -28.94 34.77
CA ASN A 488 20.91 -29.56 35.38
C ASN A 488 21.59 -30.46 34.35
N ASP A 489 22.92 -30.40 34.26
CA ASP A 489 23.74 -31.61 34.32
C ASP A 489 25.17 -31.23 34.77
N GLU A 490 25.73 -32.01 35.68
CA GLU A 490 27.10 -31.81 36.19
C GLU A 490 28.10 -32.57 35.32
N THR A 491 29.25 -31.97 34.99
CA THR A 491 30.57 -32.64 35.15
C THR A 491 31.77 -31.71 34.96
N ASP A 492 32.54 -31.56 36.04
CA ASP A 492 34.00 -31.69 36.10
C ASP A 492 34.98 -30.85 35.22
N ASN A 493 35.78 -30.06 35.97
CA ASN A 493 37.26 -29.99 35.96
C ASN A 493 38.05 -28.81 35.32
N ASN A 494 38.36 -27.84 36.20
CA ASN A 494 39.71 -27.66 36.81
C ASN A 494 40.64 -26.47 36.40
N SER A 495 40.77 -25.52 37.35
CA SER A 495 41.97 -24.74 37.75
C SER A 495 42.86 -23.95 36.76
N ASN A 496 42.89 -22.61 36.92
CA ASN A 496 43.99 -21.81 37.56
C ASN A 496 43.84 -20.31 37.19
N GLN A 497 43.63 -19.35 38.11
CA GLN A 497 44.48 -18.77 39.16
C GLN A 497 45.61 -17.78 38.71
N ARG A 498 45.51 -16.54 39.24
CA ARG A 498 46.57 -15.54 39.57
C ARG A 498 47.26 -14.75 38.43
N THR A 499 47.72 -13.49 38.59
CA THR A 499 47.47 -12.36 39.55
C THR A 499 48.03 -11.02 38.98
N SER A 500 47.79 -9.92 39.71
CA SER A 500 48.71 -8.77 39.96
C SER A 500 48.99 -7.70 38.87
N THR A 501 48.32 -6.56 39.06
CA THR A 501 48.88 -5.18 39.11
C THR A 501 49.86 -5.02 40.31
N PRO A 502 50.57 -3.88 40.55
CA PRO A 502 50.38 -2.51 40.04
C PRO A 502 51.68 -1.75 39.63
N ASP A 503 51.57 -0.46 39.25
CA ASP A 503 52.04 0.65 40.12
C ASP A 503 51.61 2.05 39.60
N ALA A 504 51.85 3.13 40.38
CA ALA A 504 51.36 4.48 40.10
C ALA A 504 52.33 5.62 40.49
N ALA A 505 52.18 6.81 39.90
CA ALA A 505 52.81 8.05 40.36
C ALA A 505 51.99 9.33 39.99
N LYS A 506 52.08 10.38 40.82
CA LYS A 506 51.56 11.75 40.62
C LYS A 506 52.64 12.77 40.99
N ILE A 507 52.59 13.96 40.37
CA ILE A 507 53.06 15.32 40.77
C ILE A 507 52.68 16.22 39.56
N ASP A 508 52.01 17.38 39.60
CA ASP A 508 51.69 18.47 40.54
C ASP A 508 52.49 19.79 40.30
N GLY A 509 51.79 20.94 40.30
CA GLY A 509 52.26 22.34 40.24
C GLY A 509 52.92 22.86 38.93
N THR A 510 52.86 24.15 38.54
CA THR A 510 52.12 25.34 39.06
C THR A 510 52.04 26.47 37.98
N LYS A 511 51.34 27.59 38.26
CA LYS A 511 50.99 28.69 37.32
C LYS A 511 52.07 29.76 37.05
N SER A 512 52.01 30.44 35.89
CA SER A 512 52.14 31.92 35.76
C SER A 512 51.67 32.47 34.38
N GLU A 513 51.24 33.74 34.36
CA GLU A 513 50.78 34.54 33.19
C GLU A 513 51.60 35.88 33.11
N PRO A 514 51.15 37.00 32.46
CA PRO A 514 51.14 37.32 31.02
C PRO A 514 51.82 38.68 30.66
N ILE A 515 51.90 39.06 29.38
CA ILE A 515 52.17 40.45 28.90
C ILE A 515 51.30 40.82 27.66
N GLU A 516 50.95 42.10 27.50
CA GLU A 516 49.99 42.68 26.52
C GLU A 516 50.58 43.29 25.22
N GLY A 517 49.68 43.66 24.27
CA GLY A 517 49.81 44.81 23.32
C GLY A 517 48.85 44.70 22.11
N LYS A 518 47.72 45.42 21.95
CA LYS A 518 47.40 46.89 21.86
C LYS A 518 47.93 47.56 20.56
N VAL A 519 47.24 48.46 19.82
CA VAL A 519 45.87 49.07 19.80
C VAL A 519 45.60 49.58 18.34
N ALA A 520 44.42 49.88 17.76
CA ALA A 520 43.26 50.77 18.06
C ALA A 520 41.92 50.17 17.50
N GLU A 521 40.69 50.74 17.48
CA GLU A 521 40.10 52.12 17.50
C GLU A 521 40.17 52.91 16.15
N THR A 522 39.20 53.72 15.69
CA THR A 522 38.00 54.39 16.32
C THR A 522 36.70 54.39 15.47
N ALA A 523 35.56 54.82 16.07
CA ALA A 523 34.28 55.23 15.44
C ALA A 523 34.06 56.78 15.58
N PRO A 524 32.86 57.47 15.55
CA PRO A 524 31.46 57.09 15.89
C PRO A 524 30.47 57.19 14.68
N ASP A 525 29.29 57.85 14.57
CA ASP A 525 28.53 58.91 15.31
C ASP A 525 26.99 58.87 15.02
N GLU A 526 26.19 59.79 15.58
CA GLU A 526 24.70 59.80 15.64
C GLU A 526 23.91 60.46 14.46
N GLY A 527 22.57 60.23 14.41
CA GLY A 527 21.60 61.07 13.68
C GLY A 527 20.12 60.65 13.82
N LYS A 528 19.23 61.56 14.27
CA LYS A 528 17.75 61.36 14.45
C LYS A 528 16.91 62.26 13.52
N ALA A 529 15.69 61.84 13.13
CA ALA A 529 14.43 62.64 13.22
C ALA A 529 13.23 62.05 12.43
N ASP A 530 12.00 62.32 12.90
CA ASP A 530 10.71 62.00 12.25
C ASP A 530 10.34 62.93 11.07
N LYS A 531 9.36 62.51 10.24
CA LYS A 531 8.08 63.26 10.11
C LYS A 531 6.94 62.54 9.34
N ASN A 532 5.71 62.97 9.68
CA ASN A 532 4.43 62.52 9.12
C ASN A 532 4.18 62.95 7.66
N GLY A 533 3.27 62.26 6.97
CA GLY A 533 2.68 62.75 5.70
C GLY A 533 1.58 61.86 5.10
N ALA A 534 0.34 61.99 5.55
CA ALA A 534 -0.81 61.23 5.01
C ALA A 534 -1.79 62.12 4.21
N ILE A 535 -2.09 61.73 2.96
CA ILE A 535 -3.16 62.32 2.14
C ILE A 535 -4.01 61.20 1.49
N LYS A 536 -5.29 61.50 1.22
CA LYS A 536 -6.33 60.53 0.83
C LYS A 536 -6.60 60.51 -0.68
N GLY A 537 -6.82 59.32 -1.23
CA GLY A 537 -8.18 58.93 -1.63
C GLY A 537 -8.54 58.87 -3.13
N LYS A 538 -9.54 58.00 -3.39
CA LYS A 538 -10.26 57.72 -4.66
C LYS A 538 -9.42 57.06 -5.78
N ALA A 539 -10.00 56.37 -6.77
CA ALA A 539 -11.17 55.46 -6.91
C ALA A 539 -11.49 55.35 -8.41
N ALA A 540 -11.99 54.19 -8.86
CA ALA A 540 -12.23 53.87 -10.28
C ALA A 540 -10.90 53.72 -11.09
N ASP A 541 -10.82 53.01 -12.22
CA ASP A 541 -11.83 52.28 -13.00
C ASP A 541 -11.29 50.92 -13.50
N THR A 542 -12.12 50.12 -14.20
CA THR A 542 -11.68 48.95 -14.98
C THR A 542 -12.19 49.03 -16.42
N PRO A 543 -11.33 48.82 -17.42
CA PRO A 543 -11.63 47.91 -18.54
C PRO A 543 -10.53 46.81 -18.62
N GLU A 544 -10.75 45.59 -19.12
CA GLU A 544 -11.06 45.22 -20.52
C GLU A 544 -9.98 45.70 -21.53
N ALA A 545 -9.43 44.86 -22.43
CA ALA A 545 -9.64 43.42 -22.63
C ALA A 545 -8.47 42.79 -23.43
N GLU A 546 -8.59 41.47 -23.67
CA GLU A 546 -7.95 40.70 -24.76
C GLU A 546 -6.42 40.48 -24.74
N LYS A 547 -5.83 39.52 -25.48
CA LYS A 547 -6.20 38.13 -25.92
C LYS A 547 -5.02 37.60 -26.76
N GLN A 548 -4.66 36.31 -26.61
CA GLN A 548 -4.13 35.35 -27.63
C GLN A 548 -2.86 34.56 -27.26
N MET A 549 -2.95 33.23 -27.47
CA MET A 549 -1.91 32.25 -27.87
C MET A 549 -0.71 32.01 -26.93
N ASN A 550 -0.15 30.79 -26.79
CA ASN A 550 -0.55 29.44 -27.24
C ASN A 550 -0.05 28.45 -26.15
N SER A 551 -0.88 27.63 -25.51
CA SER A 551 -1.26 26.27 -25.95
C SER A 551 -0.12 25.37 -26.42
N ASN A 552 0.24 24.37 -25.61
CA ASN A 552 0.56 23.01 -26.06
C ASN A 552 0.51 22.05 -24.87
N ALA A 553 -0.48 21.17 -24.84
CA ALA A 553 -0.61 20.05 -23.92
C ALA A 553 -1.33 18.90 -24.66
N PRO A 554 -0.90 17.63 -24.51
CA PRO A 554 -1.50 16.50 -25.21
C PRO A 554 -2.92 16.19 -24.70
N PRO A 555 -3.78 15.57 -25.53
CA PRO A 555 -5.15 15.26 -25.16
C PRO A 555 -5.24 14.09 -24.17
N ASN A 556 -6.20 14.18 -23.24
CA ASN A 556 -6.70 13.01 -22.52
C ASN A 556 -7.70 12.27 -23.41
N GLU A 557 -7.42 11.03 -23.78
CA GLU A 557 -8.43 10.14 -24.36
C GLU A 557 -9.20 9.42 -23.23
N SER A 558 -10.47 9.78 -23.08
CA SER A 558 -11.44 9.02 -22.29
C SER A 558 -12.16 8.03 -23.22
N ALA A 559 -11.80 6.75 -23.13
CA ALA A 559 -12.47 5.70 -23.92
C ALA A 559 -13.90 5.45 -23.40
N ASP A 560 -14.90 5.73 -24.22
CA ASP A 560 -16.29 5.31 -23.97
C ASP A 560 -16.43 3.80 -24.22
N LEU A 561 -16.97 3.08 -23.24
CA LEU A 561 -17.34 1.66 -23.39
C LEU A 561 -18.68 1.55 -24.13
N GLN A 562 -18.64 1.38 -25.45
CA GLN A 562 -19.80 0.89 -26.20
C GLN A 562 -19.86 -0.64 -26.21
N GLN A 563 -21.06 -1.17 -26.02
CA GLN A 563 -21.34 -2.60 -26.07
C GLN A 563 -21.30 -3.09 -27.52
N GLY A 564 -20.63 -4.20 -27.77
CA GLY A 564 -20.64 -4.90 -29.05
C GLY A 564 -20.82 -6.39 -28.84
N GLU A 565 -22.03 -6.89 -29.11
CA GLU A 565 -22.28 -8.34 -29.14
C GLU A 565 -21.57 -8.96 -30.34
N SER A 566 -20.79 -10.02 -30.11
CA SER A 566 -20.45 -10.99 -31.15
C SER A 566 -20.33 -12.38 -30.53
N ASN A 567 -20.61 -13.41 -31.32
CA ASN A 567 -20.86 -14.78 -30.87
C ASN A 567 -20.11 -15.74 -31.83
N GLN A 568 -19.93 -17.00 -31.39
CA GLN A 568 -19.26 -18.13 -32.07
C GLN A 568 -17.73 -18.10 -32.09
N GLY A 569 -17.11 -19.26 -31.83
CA GLY A 569 -15.82 -19.60 -32.46
C GLY A 569 -14.75 -20.36 -31.66
N LEU A 570 -15.05 -21.59 -31.18
CA LEU A 570 -14.11 -22.61 -30.64
C LEU A 570 -13.41 -22.29 -29.30
#